data_AF-A0A3L7PTD9-F1
#
_entry.id   AF-A0A3L7PTD9-F1
#
_cell.length_a   1.000
_cell.length_b   1.000
_cell.length_c   1.000
_cell.angle_alpha   90.00
_cell.angle_beta   90.00
_cell.angle_gamma   90.00
#
_symmetry.space_group_name_H-M   'P 1'
#
loop_
_entity.id
_entity.type
_entity.pdbx_description
1 polymer ?
#
loop_
_entity_poly.entity_id
_entity_poly.type
_entity_poly.pdbx_seq_one_letter_code
_entity_poly.pdbx_strand_id
1 'polypeptide(L)'
;MHPGFIVAAILLCLASNVLADGTTGSDLRIGHARLEGSVGFVSGFKEKLAFDSKTIKEVFAQASVKKCDVVLLEIESGGGLVHVGLEIVKELREQLDSGQRLVVWYGQAGSAASWIPFACPVAVTKPNGMCGGSVIYKQDDDGNVSPVDAKFASFRIAAVKNAAEAAHRPTLLVDAIFEQPREVWITGDGSLVADKPADDPKARCIDSKTGVLNLDAATAVSIGFAKGPAADRDSAARAAGLTPTSWVDLTPIVSARSSRLAAQDARTRKAVYDWFNAINEMEAKIVTAIEDTQTTAAAYESSVIPDGATKVLGSRARKALADHMNKVRSAASVIKFDDAIVPDGQLEQNFRDNYPTMHAAILERVSKIRDLLEQRSTKRVLDAIDEALRLLAEIQDFKKSLKRPY
;
A
#
# COMPACT_ATOMS: atom_id res chain seq x y z
N MET A 1 -9.00 -26.00 71.33
CA MET A 1 -9.98 -25.02 70.80
C MET A 1 -9.47 -24.50 69.46
N HIS A 2 -10.01 -25.03 68.36
CA HIS A 2 -10.17 -24.31 67.08
C HIS A 2 -11.44 -23.43 67.17
N PRO A 3 -11.68 -22.39 66.33
CA PRO A 3 -11.34 -22.23 64.90
C PRO A 3 -10.63 -20.88 64.61
N GLY A 4 -10.12 -20.49 63.45
CA GLY A 4 -10.30 -20.88 62.06
C GLY A 4 -10.21 -19.58 61.26
N PHE A 5 -9.08 -19.32 60.59
CA PHE A 5 -8.96 -18.23 59.61
C PHE A 5 -8.39 -18.81 58.33
N ILE A 6 -9.30 -19.03 57.40
CA ILE A 6 -9.04 -19.36 56.00
C ILE A 6 -8.39 -18.11 55.39
N VAL A 7 -7.10 -18.18 55.09
CA VAL A 7 -6.45 -17.22 54.19
C VAL A 7 -6.88 -17.60 52.79
N ALA A 8 -7.93 -16.94 52.30
CA ALA A 8 -8.32 -17.01 50.90
C ALA A 8 -7.21 -16.41 50.05
N ALA A 9 -6.55 -17.25 49.26
CA ALA A 9 -5.68 -16.84 48.18
C ALA A 9 -6.52 -16.06 47.15
N ILE A 10 -6.41 -14.73 47.16
CA ILE A 10 -6.86 -13.89 46.05
C ILE A 10 -5.82 -14.05 44.95
N LEU A 11 -6.01 -15.07 44.10
CA LEU A 11 -5.49 -15.07 42.74
C LEU A 11 -6.23 -13.94 42.02
N LEU A 12 -5.58 -12.80 41.85
CA LEU A 12 -6.07 -11.73 40.98
C LEU A 12 -5.85 -12.16 39.51
N CYS A 13 -6.63 -13.15 39.07
CA CYS A 13 -6.89 -13.32 37.65
C CYS A 13 -7.73 -12.12 37.21
N LEU A 14 -7.08 -11.06 36.72
CA LEU A 14 -7.73 -10.11 35.81
C LEU A 14 -8.01 -10.87 34.51
N ALA A 15 -9.04 -11.70 34.56
CA ALA A 15 -9.61 -12.37 33.41
C ALA A 15 -10.22 -11.30 32.50
N SER A 16 -9.75 -11.33 31.27
CA SER A 16 -10.29 -10.62 30.12
C SER A 16 -11.80 -10.84 30.00
N ASN A 17 -12.61 -9.87 30.42
CA ASN A 17 -14.07 -9.88 30.27
C ASN A 17 -14.55 -9.22 28.97
N VAL A 18 -13.71 -9.07 27.95
CA VAL A 18 -14.12 -8.47 26.66
C VAL A 18 -14.90 -9.46 25.77
N LEU A 19 -15.00 -10.74 26.17
CA LEU A 19 -15.87 -11.73 25.53
C LEU A 19 -16.94 -12.29 26.48
N ALA A 20 -17.06 -11.76 27.70
CA ALA A 20 -17.94 -12.30 28.73
C ALA A 20 -19.37 -11.72 28.71
N ASP A 21 -19.77 -11.05 27.63
CA ASP A 21 -21.18 -10.76 27.39
C ASP A 21 -21.86 -11.97 26.72
N GLY A 22 -22.46 -12.82 27.55
CA GLY A 22 -23.79 -13.38 27.27
C GLY A 22 -23.94 -14.55 26.30
N THR A 23 -22.89 -15.10 25.71
CA THR A 23 -23.03 -16.33 24.87
C THR A 23 -22.12 -17.47 25.33
N THR A 24 -22.17 -17.82 26.60
CA THR A 24 -21.69 -19.11 27.08
C THR A 24 -22.71 -20.20 26.70
N GLY A 25 -22.77 -20.54 25.41
CA GLY A 25 -23.59 -21.67 24.93
C GLY A 25 -24.28 -21.54 23.57
N SER A 26 -24.00 -20.52 22.74
CA SER A 26 -24.62 -20.42 21.41
C SER A 26 -23.64 -20.75 20.29
N ASP A 27 -24.09 -21.60 19.38
CA ASP A 27 -23.46 -21.96 18.12
C ASP A 27 -22.92 -20.74 17.34
N LEU A 28 -21.59 -20.55 17.24
CA LEU A 28 -21.00 -19.37 16.58
C LEU A 28 -20.71 -19.62 15.09
N ARG A 29 -21.19 -18.71 14.24
CA ARG A 29 -20.81 -18.62 12.83
C ARG A 29 -19.59 -17.71 12.70
N ILE A 30 -18.45 -18.28 12.31
CA ILE A 30 -17.19 -17.53 12.21
C ILE A 30 -16.85 -17.23 10.76
N GLY A 31 -16.62 -15.96 10.45
CA GLY A 31 -16.04 -15.52 9.18
C GLY A 31 -14.52 -15.63 9.24
N HIS A 32 -13.90 -16.38 8.34
CA HIS A 32 -12.44 -16.53 8.27
C HIS A 32 -11.92 -15.83 7.02
N ALA A 33 -10.96 -14.93 7.18
CA ALA A 33 -10.26 -14.30 6.07
C ALA A 33 -8.75 -14.43 6.26
N ARG A 34 -8.05 -14.96 5.26
CA ARG A 34 -6.60 -15.00 5.23
C ARG A 34 -6.02 -13.75 4.56
N LEU A 35 -5.20 -13.03 5.29
CA LEU A 35 -4.45 -11.84 4.89
C LEU A 35 -2.99 -12.26 4.69
N GLU A 36 -2.65 -12.54 3.42
CA GLU A 36 -1.33 -13.01 3.01
C GLU A 36 -0.64 -11.98 2.10
N GLY A 37 0.69 -11.86 2.25
CA GLY A 37 1.52 -10.95 1.45
C GLY A 37 1.65 -9.56 2.07
N SER A 38 1.98 -8.55 1.25
CA SER A 38 2.28 -7.20 1.72
C SER A 38 1.10 -6.44 2.32
N VAL A 39 1.40 -5.61 3.31
CA VAL A 39 0.52 -4.53 3.76
C VAL A 39 0.60 -3.39 2.74
N GLY A 40 -0.46 -3.23 1.96
CA GLY A 40 -0.57 -2.25 0.88
C GLY A 40 -0.03 -2.73 -0.46
N PHE A 41 -0.44 -2.03 -1.53
CA PHE A 41 -0.10 -2.38 -2.90
C PHE A 41 0.96 -1.43 -3.43
N VAL A 42 2.10 -1.97 -3.85
CA VAL A 42 3.15 -1.21 -4.54
C VAL A 42 3.15 -1.59 -6.02
N SER A 43 3.13 -0.59 -6.89
CA SER A 43 3.19 -0.75 -8.36
C SER A 43 4.36 -1.63 -8.76
N GLY A 44 4.15 -2.56 -9.71
CA GLY A 44 5.23 -3.39 -10.24
C GLY A 44 5.91 -4.36 -9.26
N PHE A 45 5.52 -4.37 -7.99
CA PHE A 45 6.08 -5.28 -6.99
C PHE A 45 5.64 -6.72 -7.26
N LYS A 46 6.57 -7.68 -7.11
CA LYS A 46 6.37 -9.09 -7.51
C LYS A 46 5.45 -9.88 -6.57
N GLU A 47 5.08 -9.31 -5.42
CA GLU A 47 4.20 -9.99 -4.48
C GLU A 47 2.80 -10.12 -5.06
N LYS A 48 2.34 -11.38 -5.17
CA LYS A 48 1.07 -11.71 -5.82
C LYS A 48 -0.15 -11.41 -4.96
N LEU A 49 0.07 -11.16 -3.66
CA LEU A 49 -0.97 -10.94 -2.67
C LEU A 49 -0.59 -9.73 -1.82
N ALA A 50 -1.58 -8.87 -1.57
CA ALA A 50 -1.48 -7.76 -0.67
C ALA A 50 -2.87 -7.41 -0.14
N PHE A 51 -2.91 -6.64 0.94
CA PHE A 51 -4.16 -6.19 1.56
C PHE A 51 -4.00 -4.79 2.17
N ASP A 52 -5.11 -4.05 2.23
CA ASP A 52 -5.16 -2.70 2.78
C ASP A 52 -6.38 -2.53 3.70
N SER A 53 -6.58 -1.31 4.21
CA SER A 53 -7.73 -0.96 5.06
C SER A 53 -9.08 -1.26 4.42
N LYS A 54 -9.21 -1.02 3.11
CA LYS A 54 -10.43 -1.31 2.38
C LYS A 54 -10.65 -2.81 2.17
N THR A 55 -9.60 -3.64 2.13
CA THR A 55 -9.72 -5.10 2.24
C THR A 55 -10.42 -5.48 3.54
N ILE A 56 -9.96 -4.94 4.67
CA ILE A 56 -10.55 -5.19 5.99
C ILE A 56 -12.02 -4.79 6.00
N LYS A 57 -12.32 -3.58 5.52
CA LYS A 57 -13.70 -3.08 5.41
C LYS A 57 -14.60 -3.98 4.58
N GLU A 58 -14.14 -4.45 3.41
CA GLU A 58 -14.89 -5.35 2.54
C GLU A 58 -15.11 -6.73 3.22
N VAL A 59 -14.12 -7.24 3.97
CA VAL A 59 -14.25 -8.48 4.75
C VAL A 59 -15.32 -8.35 5.84
N PHE A 60 -15.30 -7.28 6.64
CA PHE A 60 -16.30 -7.07 7.69
C PHE A 60 -17.70 -6.80 7.12
N ALA A 61 -17.80 -6.03 6.03
CA ALA A 61 -19.07 -5.84 5.34
C ALA A 61 -19.66 -7.18 4.87
N GLN A 62 -18.83 -8.06 4.30
CA GLN A 62 -19.26 -9.38 3.87
C GLN A 62 -19.58 -10.29 5.06
N ALA A 63 -18.83 -10.23 6.15
CA ALA A 63 -19.12 -10.97 7.38
C ALA A 63 -20.51 -10.60 7.93
N SER A 64 -20.83 -9.30 7.94
CA SER A 64 -22.16 -8.80 8.34
C SER A 64 -23.28 -9.33 7.44
N VAL A 65 -23.11 -9.24 6.11
CA VAL A 65 -24.08 -9.80 5.14
C VAL A 65 -24.28 -11.31 5.34
N LYS A 66 -23.21 -12.03 5.68
CA LYS A 66 -23.24 -13.48 5.95
C LYS A 66 -23.61 -13.83 7.38
N LYS A 67 -23.93 -12.84 8.22
CA LYS A 67 -24.33 -12.98 9.63
C LYS A 67 -23.30 -13.78 10.45
N CYS A 68 -22.02 -13.47 10.26
CA CYS A 68 -20.96 -14.00 11.12
C CYS A 68 -21.00 -13.29 12.48
N ASP A 69 -20.89 -14.05 13.56
CA ASP A 69 -20.84 -13.54 14.94
C ASP A 69 -19.44 -13.03 15.31
N VAL A 70 -18.41 -13.61 14.67
CA VAL A 70 -16.99 -13.30 14.89
C VAL A 70 -16.26 -13.31 13.55
N VAL A 71 -15.33 -12.38 13.36
CA VAL A 71 -14.34 -12.42 12.28
C VAL A 71 -13.00 -12.91 12.82
N LEU A 72 -12.47 -13.97 12.22
CA LEU A 72 -11.13 -14.46 12.45
C LEU A 72 -10.24 -14.06 11.26
N LEU A 73 -9.28 -13.16 11.51
CA LEU A 73 -8.28 -12.76 10.52
C LEU A 73 -7.03 -13.62 10.70
N GLU A 74 -6.69 -14.39 9.68
CA GLU A 74 -5.44 -15.13 9.62
C GLU A 74 -4.35 -14.26 8.97
N ILE A 75 -3.23 -14.03 9.64
CA ILE A 75 -2.16 -13.13 9.16
C ILE A 75 -0.92 -13.92 8.77
N GLU A 76 -0.46 -13.71 7.54
CA GLU A 76 0.80 -14.22 6.99
C GLU A 76 1.48 -13.11 6.17
N SER A 77 2.17 -12.21 6.85
CA SER A 77 2.74 -11.01 6.26
C SER A 77 4.04 -10.57 6.95
N GLY A 78 5.03 -10.21 6.12
CA GLY A 78 6.28 -9.60 6.60
C GLY A 78 6.15 -8.09 6.89
N GLY A 79 5.01 -7.49 6.57
CA GLY A 79 4.74 -6.06 6.72
C GLY A 79 4.52 -5.36 5.40
N GLY A 80 4.84 -4.06 5.36
CA GLY A 80 4.64 -3.23 4.18
C GLY A 80 4.50 -1.75 4.53
N LEU A 81 3.62 -1.07 3.83
CA LEU A 81 3.48 0.38 3.85
C LEU A 81 2.93 0.89 5.20
N VAL A 82 3.70 1.76 5.84
CA VAL A 82 3.40 2.37 7.15
C VAL A 82 2.04 3.08 7.18
N HIS A 83 1.70 3.86 6.15
CA HIS A 83 0.43 4.57 6.12
C HIS A 83 -0.76 3.60 5.98
N VAL A 84 -0.62 2.54 5.16
CA VAL A 84 -1.65 1.50 5.02
C VAL A 84 -1.82 0.72 6.34
N GLY A 85 -0.72 0.40 7.03
CA GLY A 85 -0.79 -0.22 8.36
C GLY A 85 -1.58 0.63 9.35
N LEU A 86 -1.40 1.95 9.35
CA LEU A 86 -2.17 2.86 10.22
C LEU A 86 -3.65 2.89 9.85
N GLU A 87 -3.98 2.90 8.56
CA GLU A 87 -5.36 2.85 8.12
C GLU A 87 -6.03 1.52 8.48
N ILE A 88 -5.31 0.40 8.41
CA ILE A 88 -5.80 -0.90 8.87
C ILE A 88 -6.09 -0.84 10.37
N VAL A 89 -5.15 -0.36 11.18
CA VAL A 89 -5.34 -0.23 12.63
C VAL A 89 -6.57 0.63 12.96
N LYS A 90 -6.74 1.74 12.23
CA LYS A 90 -7.92 2.61 12.36
C LYS A 90 -9.21 1.86 12.00
N GLU A 91 -9.24 1.16 10.87
CA GLU A 91 -10.42 0.40 10.44
C GLU A 91 -10.77 -0.71 11.44
N LEU A 92 -9.79 -1.45 11.96
CA LEU A 92 -10.03 -2.49 12.98
C LEU A 92 -10.67 -1.90 14.24
N ARG A 93 -10.21 -0.72 14.66
CA ARG A 93 -10.83 -0.01 15.78
C ARG A 93 -12.26 0.41 15.48
N GLU A 94 -12.52 0.97 14.29
CA GLU A 94 -13.89 1.32 13.89
C GLU A 94 -14.83 0.10 13.89
N GLN A 95 -14.33 -1.07 13.48
CA GLN A 95 -15.09 -2.32 13.54
C GLN A 95 -15.36 -2.75 14.99
N LEU A 96 -14.35 -2.72 15.86
CA LEU A 96 -14.52 -3.03 17.29
C LEU A 96 -15.49 -2.06 17.99
N ASP A 97 -15.37 -0.76 17.73
CA ASP A 97 -16.24 0.29 18.28
C ASP A 97 -17.70 0.11 17.79
N SER A 98 -17.91 -0.49 16.62
CA SER A 98 -19.23 -0.87 16.10
C SER A 98 -19.80 -2.17 16.70
N GLY A 99 -19.08 -2.80 17.63
CA GLY A 99 -19.48 -4.03 18.32
C GLY A 99 -19.08 -5.33 17.61
N GLN A 100 -18.24 -5.27 16.57
CA GLN A 100 -17.73 -6.49 15.93
C GLN A 100 -16.81 -7.26 16.87
N ARG A 101 -16.92 -8.60 16.85
CA ARG A 101 -16.01 -9.49 17.56
C ARG A 101 -14.90 -9.93 16.63
N LEU A 102 -13.66 -9.77 17.07
CA LEU A 102 -12.48 -10.01 16.26
C LEU A 102 -11.46 -10.90 16.97
N VAL A 103 -10.96 -11.89 16.23
CA VAL A 103 -9.81 -12.72 16.61
C VAL A 103 -8.75 -12.60 15.52
N VAL A 104 -7.50 -12.39 15.92
CA VAL A 104 -6.36 -12.50 15.02
C VAL A 104 -5.63 -13.82 15.26
N TRP A 105 -5.36 -14.55 14.19
CA TRP A 105 -4.56 -15.76 14.20
C TRP A 105 -3.34 -15.58 13.29
N TYR A 106 -2.15 -15.40 13.85
CA TYR A 106 -0.98 -15.02 13.06
C TYR A 106 0.06 -16.14 12.96
N GLY A 107 0.58 -16.36 11.76
CA GLY A 107 1.85 -17.04 11.54
C GLY A 107 2.96 -16.00 11.52
N GLN A 108 3.17 -15.35 10.40
CA GLN A 108 4.06 -14.19 10.30
C GLN A 108 3.26 -12.89 10.40
N ALA A 109 3.61 -12.03 11.35
CA ALA A 109 3.10 -10.67 11.48
C ALA A 109 4.26 -9.71 11.75
N GLY A 110 5.10 -9.50 10.74
CA GLY A 110 6.26 -8.61 10.81
C GLY A 110 5.91 -7.16 10.48
N SER A 111 6.70 -6.22 10.98
CA SER A 111 6.64 -4.80 10.63
C SER A 111 5.20 -4.24 10.68
N ALA A 112 4.72 -3.54 9.65
CA ALA A 112 3.37 -2.97 9.61
C ALA A 112 2.23 -3.99 9.86
N ALA A 113 2.44 -5.28 9.58
CA ALA A 113 1.45 -6.32 9.84
C ALA A 113 1.37 -6.70 11.33
N SER A 114 2.46 -6.52 12.09
CA SER A 114 2.48 -6.78 13.54
C SER A 114 1.47 -5.90 14.29
N TRP A 115 1.15 -4.72 13.76
CA TRP A 115 0.23 -3.77 14.40
C TRP A 115 -1.20 -4.32 14.49
N ILE A 116 -1.56 -5.27 13.62
CA ILE A 116 -2.87 -5.91 13.58
C ILE A 116 -3.11 -6.72 14.87
N PRO A 117 -2.28 -7.71 15.25
CA PRO A 117 -2.35 -8.35 16.56
C PRO A 117 -2.40 -7.39 17.76
N PHE A 118 -1.64 -6.29 17.72
CA PHE A 118 -1.65 -5.28 18.79
C PHE A 118 -2.96 -4.51 18.87
N ALA A 119 -3.60 -4.21 17.75
CA ALA A 119 -4.88 -3.51 17.68
C ALA A 119 -6.10 -4.42 17.99
N CYS A 120 -5.88 -5.71 18.28
CA CYS A 120 -6.96 -6.68 18.44
C CYS A 120 -7.03 -7.24 19.88
N PRO A 121 -8.24 -7.37 20.47
CA PRO A 121 -8.40 -7.82 21.85
C PRO A 121 -8.01 -9.29 22.05
N VAL A 122 -8.15 -10.12 21.01
CA VAL A 122 -7.81 -11.54 21.04
C VAL A 122 -6.82 -11.86 19.94
N ALA A 123 -5.67 -12.41 20.34
CA ALA A 123 -4.64 -12.88 19.44
C ALA A 123 -4.31 -14.34 19.77
N VAL A 124 -4.10 -15.12 18.72
CA VAL A 124 -3.68 -16.51 18.73
C VAL A 124 -2.48 -16.61 17.80
N THR A 125 -1.46 -17.34 18.20
CA THR A 125 -0.26 -17.52 17.37
C THR A 125 -0.29 -18.89 16.70
N LYS A 126 0.35 -19.05 15.54
CA LYS A 126 0.70 -20.38 15.03
C LYS A 126 1.90 -20.95 15.81
N PRO A 127 2.16 -22.27 15.78
CA PRO A 127 3.27 -22.86 16.54
C PRO A 127 4.63 -22.21 16.27
N ASN A 128 4.89 -21.81 15.01
CA ASN A 128 6.11 -21.13 14.59
C ASN A 128 5.88 -19.64 14.30
N GLY A 129 4.85 -19.06 14.93
CA GLY A 129 4.45 -17.68 14.66
C GLY A 129 5.43 -16.66 15.22
N MET A 130 5.55 -15.52 14.54
CA MET A 130 6.38 -14.39 14.93
C MET A 130 5.60 -13.08 14.75
N CYS A 131 5.69 -12.18 15.72
CA CYS A 131 5.04 -10.88 15.70
C CYS A 131 5.95 -9.79 16.26
N GLY A 132 6.21 -8.72 15.49
CA GLY A 132 7.02 -7.59 15.96
C GLY A 132 7.88 -6.99 14.85
N GLY A 133 9.04 -6.44 15.23
CA GLY A 133 10.04 -5.97 14.25
C GLY A 133 9.54 -4.78 13.42
N SER A 134 8.99 -3.76 14.09
CA SER A 134 8.31 -2.61 13.47
C SER A 134 9.16 -1.36 13.34
N VAL A 135 10.49 -1.49 13.26
CA VAL A 135 11.34 -0.33 12.97
C VAL A 135 10.88 0.33 11.69
N ILE A 136 10.50 1.60 11.78
CA ILE A 136 10.10 2.39 10.62
C ILE A 136 11.37 2.85 9.93
N TYR A 137 11.55 2.41 8.69
CA TYR A 137 12.66 2.81 7.85
C TYR A 137 12.19 3.49 6.56
N LYS A 138 13.10 4.25 5.96
CA LYS A 138 13.01 4.74 4.59
C LYS A 138 14.07 4.04 3.75
N GLN A 139 13.71 3.70 2.53
CA GLN A 139 14.65 3.20 1.52
C GLN A 139 14.90 4.32 0.52
N ASP A 140 16.16 4.58 0.18
CA ASP A 140 16.51 5.53 -0.89
C ASP A 140 16.50 4.86 -2.28
N ASP A 141 16.71 5.66 -3.33
CA ASP A 141 16.71 5.18 -4.73
C ASP A 141 17.82 4.15 -5.02
N ASP A 142 18.88 4.12 -4.19
CA ASP A 142 19.98 3.16 -4.27
C ASP A 142 19.71 1.88 -3.46
N GLY A 143 18.55 1.79 -2.81
CA GLY A 143 18.12 0.66 -2.01
C GLY A 143 18.66 0.64 -0.59
N ASN A 144 19.38 1.68 -0.14
CA ASN A 144 19.88 1.76 1.22
C ASN A 144 18.74 2.05 2.19
N VAL A 145 18.76 1.34 3.31
CA VAL A 145 17.75 1.45 4.36
C VAL A 145 18.30 2.30 5.50
N SER A 146 17.53 3.32 5.91
CA SER A 146 17.84 4.13 7.08
C SER A 146 16.60 4.32 7.95
N PRO A 147 16.73 4.38 9.29
CA PRO A 147 15.59 4.62 10.17
C PRO A 147 14.97 5.99 9.87
N VAL A 148 13.66 6.07 10.01
CA VAL A 148 12.95 7.35 9.99
C VAL A 148 13.26 8.11 11.28
N ASP A 149 13.37 9.44 11.16
CA ASP A 149 13.58 10.32 12.29
C ASP A 149 12.53 10.09 13.39
N ALA A 150 13.00 10.02 14.64
CA ALA A 150 12.20 9.62 15.80
C ALA A 150 10.99 10.53 16.02
N LYS A 151 11.07 11.81 15.67
CA LYS A 151 9.94 12.75 15.78
C LYS A 151 8.82 12.40 14.81
N PHE A 152 9.15 11.92 13.62
CA PHE A 152 8.15 11.48 12.64
C PHE A 152 7.62 10.08 12.97
N ALA A 153 8.45 9.21 13.54
CA ALA A 153 8.03 7.89 14.00
C ALA A 153 7.06 7.99 15.19
N SER A 154 7.28 8.90 16.13
CA SER A 154 6.52 9.00 17.38
C SER A 154 5.01 9.18 17.18
N PHE A 155 4.58 9.97 16.19
CA PHE A 155 3.16 10.13 15.86
C PHE A 155 2.51 8.81 15.42
N ARG A 156 3.23 8.00 14.65
CA ARG A 156 2.77 6.70 14.14
C ARG A 156 2.73 5.67 15.27
N ILE A 157 3.76 5.66 16.11
CA ILE A 157 3.84 4.80 17.31
C ILE A 157 2.66 5.12 18.25
N ALA A 158 2.36 6.40 18.48
CA ALA A 158 1.24 6.82 19.32
C ALA A 158 -0.11 6.30 18.82
N ALA A 159 -0.34 6.27 17.51
CA ALA A 159 -1.57 5.72 16.93
C ALA A 159 -1.70 4.22 17.20
N VAL A 160 -0.61 3.45 17.07
CA VAL A 160 -0.60 2.01 17.37
C VAL A 160 -0.76 1.76 18.87
N LYS A 161 -0.13 2.58 19.73
CA LYS A 161 -0.33 2.52 21.19
C LYS A 161 -1.78 2.75 21.57
N ASN A 162 -2.43 3.76 21.01
CA ASN A 162 -3.82 4.06 21.30
C ASN A 162 -4.74 2.89 20.92
N ALA A 163 -4.48 2.22 19.79
CA ALA A 163 -5.22 1.03 19.39
C ALA A 163 -4.92 -0.16 20.32
N ALA A 164 -3.67 -0.34 20.71
CA ALA A 164 -3.27 -1.38 21.67
C ALA A 164 -3.94 -1.19 23.03
N GLU A 165 -3.95 0.02 23.56
CA GLU A 165 -4.62 0.36 24.82
C GLU A 165 -6.13 0.11 24.74
N ALA A 166 -6.78 0.53 23.65
CA ALA A 166 -8.19 0.24 23.40
C ALA A 166 -8.49 -1.27 23.31
N ALA A 167 -7.53 -2.06 22.82
CA ALA A 167 -7.58 -3.52 22.79
C ALA A 167 -7.09 -4.18 24.11
N HIS A 168 -6.85 -3.39 25.16
CA HIS A 168 -6.31 -3.84 26.45
C HIS A 168 -4.97 -4.60 26.33
N ARG A 169 -4.10 -4.14 25.44
CA ARG A 169 -2.75 -4.66 25.22
C ARG A 169 -1.69 -3.77 25.88
N PRO A 170 -0.59 -4.35 26.39
CA PRO A 170 0.49 -3.56 26.99
C PRO A 170 1.17 -2.64 25.97
N THR A 171 1.09 -1.33 26.20
CA THR A 171 1.72 -0.32 25.32
C THR A 171 3.24 -0.35 25.38
N LEU A 172 3.84 -0.91 26.45
CA LEU A 172 5.27 -1.17 26.55
C LEU A 172 5.78 -2.11 25.44
N LEU A 173 4.98 -3.11 25.06
CA LEU A 173 5.34 -4.01 23.97
C LEU A 173 5.28 -3.27 22.62
N VAL A 174 4.39 -2.29 22.48
CA VAL A 174 4.36 -1.42 21.29
C VAL A 174 5.65 -0.62 21.21
N ASP A 175 6.09 0.00 22.30
CA ASP A 175 7.39 0.70 22.31
C ASP A 175 8.54 -0.20 21.87
N ALA A 176 8.59 -1.41 22.42
CA ALA A 176 9.69 -2.35 22.16
C ALA A 176 9.73 -2.88 20.72
N ILE A 177 8.60 -2.96 20.01
CA ILE A 177 8.62 -3.35 18.59
C ILE A 177 9.05 -2.20 17.67
N PHE A 178 9.12 -0.94 18.15
CA PHE A 178 9.45 0.22 17.33
C PHE A 178 10.80 0.86 17.66
N GLU A 179 11.18 0.92 18.94
CA GLU A 179 12.27 1.76 19.43
C GLU A 179 13.51 0.95 19.86
N GLN A 180 14.69 1.53 19.60
CA GLN A 180 15.96 1.12 20.22
C GLN A 180 16.64 2.35 20.86
N PRO A 181 17.29 2.20 22.03
CA PRO A 181 17.29 1.02 22.89
C PRO A 181 16.03 0.96 23.78
N ARG A 182 15.38 -0.20 23.85
CA ARG A 182 14.33 -0.52 24.83
C ARG A 182 14.63 -1.86 25.48
N GLU A 183 14.28 -2.02 26.75
CA GLU A 183 14.20 -3.34 27.38
C GLU A 183 12.75 -3.64 27.72
N VAL A 184 12.44 -4.93 27.73
CA VAL A 184 11.19 -5.43 28.29
C VAL A 184 11.53 -6.60 29.18
N TRP A 185 11.07 -6.54 30.42
CA TRP A 185 11.21 -7.61 31.39
C TRP A 185 9.82 -8.08 31.81
N ILE A 186 9.68 -9.38 32.05
CA ILE A 186 8.54 -9.94 32.78
C ILE A 186 8.99 -10.21 34.21
N THR A 187 8.27 -9.67 35.19
CA THR A 187 8.48 -9.90 36.62
C THR A 187 7.95 -11.29 37.03
N GLY A 188 8.34 -11.76 38.22
CA GLY A 188 7.90 -13.02 38.79
C GLY A 188 6.39 -13.11 39.04
N ASP A 189 5.70 -11.96 39.12
CA ASP A 189 4.23 -11.88 39.18
C ASP A 189 3.54 -11.79 37.80
N GLY A 190 4.33 -11.77 36.71
CA GLY A 190 3.84 -11.74 35.33
C GLY A 190 3.67 -10.33 34.74
N SER A 191 3.96 -9.27 35.48
CA SER A 191 3.88 -7.89 34.98
C SER A 191 5.01 -7.56 33.99
N LEU A 192 4.75 -6.67 33.04
CA LEU A 192 5.76 -6.19 32.10
C LEU A 192 6.33 -4.84 32.54
N VAL A 193 7.67 -4.72 32.56
CA VAL A 193 8.38 -3.51 32.97
C VAL A 193 9.53 -3.17 32.02
N ALA A 194 9.87 -1.87 31.92
CA ALA A 194 10.81 -1.35 30.93
C ALA A 194 12.29 -1.46 31.31
N ASP A 195 12.59 -1.80 32.57
CA ASP A 195 13.94 -1.92 33.11
C ASP A 195 14.03 -3.16 34.00
N LYS A 196 15.23 -3.73 34.12
CA LYS A 196 15.44 -4.86 35.02
C LYS A 196 15.07 -4.48 36.46
N PRO A 197 14.09 -5.16 37.08
CA PRO A 197 13.77 -4.93 38.48
C PRO A 197 14.96 -5.37 39.36
N ALA A 198 15.42 -4.50 40.25
CA ALA A 198 16.58 -4.77 41.11
C ALA A 198 16.31 -5.92 42.11
N ASP A 199 15.08 -6.01 42.59
CA ASP A 199 14.69 -6.87 43.73
C ASP A 199 13.85 -8.09 43.31
N ASP A 200 13.76 -8.40 42.02
CA ASP A 200 13.01 -9.55 41.53
C ASP A 200 13.94 -10.59 40.85
N PRO A 201 14.39 -11.62 41.58
CA PRO A 201 15.26 -12.66 41.02
C PRO A 201 14.56 -13.57 40.02
N LYS A 202 13.22 -13.53 39.93
CA LYS A 202 12.44 -14.29 38.95
C LYS A 202 12.20 -13.50 37.67
N ALA A 203 12.59 -12.23 37.62
CA ALA A 203 12.42 -11.42 36.43
C ALA A 203 13.23 -11.98 35.25
N ARG A 204 12.59 -12.04 34.09
CA ARG A 204 13.18 -12.55 32.85
C ARG A 204 13.15 -11.48 31.78
N CYS A 205 14.27 -11.30 31.10
CA CYS A 205 14.37 -10.41 29.95
C CYS A 205 13.58 -11.01 28.77
N ILE A 206 12.68 -10.22 28.20
CA ILE A 206 11.89 -10.53 27.00
C ILE A 206 12.56 -9.89 25.78
N ASP A 207 13.02 -8.64 25.92
CA ASP A 207 13.80 -7.92 24.91
C ASP A 207 14.87 -7.06 25.58
N SER A 208 16.02 -6.94 24.92
CA SER A 208 17.20 -6.27 25.43
C SER A 208 17.52 -5.01 24.61
N LYS A 209 18.35 -4.11 25.16
CA LYS A 209 18.71 -2.82 24.52
C LYS A 209 19.29 -2.91 23.11
N THR A 210 19.73 -4.10 22.68
CA THR A 210 20.36 -4.34 21.38
C THR A 210 19.38 -4.83 20.31
N GLY A 211 18.16 -5.21 20.70
CA GLY A 211 17.15 -5.81 19.85
C GLY A 211 15.99 -4.85 19.55
N VAL A 212 15.20 -5.21 18.54
CA VAL A 212 13.81 -4.79 18.45
C VAL A 212 12.98 -6.02 18.75
N LEU A 213 11.98 -5.85 19.60
CA LEU A 213 11.15 -6.96 20.04
C LEU A 213 10.54 -7.69 18.84
N ASN A 214 10.77 -9.00 18.82
CA ASN A 214 10.05 -9.97 18.00
C ASN A 214 9.55 -11.06 18.93
N LEU A 215 8.23 -11.16 19.07
CA LEU A 215 7.58 -12.17 19.89
C LEU A 215 7.47 -13.46 19.07
N ASP A 216 8.23 -14.47 19.43
CA ASP A 216 7.94 -15.85 19.03
C ASP A 216 6.67 -16.36 19.74
N ALA A 217 6.15 -17.50 19.27
CA ALA A 217 4.93 -18.09 19.81
C ALA A 217 5.02 -18.39 21.31
N ALA A 218 6.16 -18.92 21.78
CA ALA A 218 6.34 -19.29 23.18
C ALA A 218 6.34 -18.05 24.09
N THR A 219 7.06 -17.01 23.69
CA THR A 219 7.16 -15.74 24.39
C THR A 219 5.82 -15.04 24.42
N ALA A 220 5.15 -14.91 23.26
CA ALA A 220 3.83 -14.32 23.14
C ALA A 220 2.81 -14.95 24.09
N VAL A 221 2.83 -16.27 24.23
CA VAL A 221 1.94 -16.99 25.17
C VAL A 221 2.37 -16.78 26.61
N SER A 222 3.69 -16.87 26.90
CA SER A 222 4.22 -16.73 28.26
C SER A 222 3.92 -15.38 28.91
N ILE A 223 3.78 -14.33 28.11
CA ILE A 223 3.48 -12.96 28.57
C ILE A 223 1.99 -12.59 28.41
N GLY A 224 1.15 -13.55 28.01
CA GLY A 224 -0.29 -13.32 27.81
C GLY A 224 -0.67 -12.49 26.58
N PHE A 225 0.27 -12.19 25.68
CA PHE A 225 -0.02 -11.50 24.42
C PHE A 225 -0.87 -12.38 23.49
N ALA A 226 -0.55 -13.68 23.37
CA ALA A 226 -1.35 -14.65 22.63
C ALA A 226 -2.00 -15.67 23.58
N LYS A 227 -3.21 -16.16 23.24
CA LYS A 227 -3.93 -17.15 24.05
C LYS A 227 -3.34 -18.56 23.97
N GLY A 228 -2.63 -18.88 22.90
CA GLY A 228 -2.00 -20.18 22.70
C GLY A 228 -1.53 -20.38 21.26
N PRO A 229 -0.66 -21.38 21.02
CA PRO A 229 -0.34 -21.83 19.68
C PRO A 229 -1.51 -22.64 19.08
N ALA A 230 -1.84 -22.39 17.82
CA ALA A 230 -2.88 -23.10 17.07
C ALA A 230 -2.40 -23.39 15.64
N ALA A 231 -2.42 -24.66 15.24
CA ALA A 231 -1.93 -25.09 13.93
C ALA A 231 -2.97 -24.91 12.81
N ASP A 232 -4.24 -24.81 13.17
CA ASP A 232 -5.37 -24.68 12.25
C ASP A 232 -6.42 -23.69 12.80
N ARG A 233 -7.37 -23.29 11.94
CA ARG A 233 -8.39 -22.30 12.32
C ARG A 233 -9.33 -22.78 13.45
N ASP A 234 -9.56 -24.08 13.55
CA ASP A 234 -10.44 -24.66 14.57
C ASP A 234 -9.76 -24.61 15.96
N SER A 235 -8.48 -24.98 16.03
CA SER A 235 -7.67 -24.82 17.23
C SER A 235 -7.47 -23.35 17.59
N ALA A 236 -7.41 -22.45 16.60
CA ALA A 236 -7.33 -21.02 16.86
C ALA A 236 -8.62 -20.47 17.47
N ALA A 237 -9.78 -20.84 16.92
CA ALA A 237 -11.08 -20.51 17.51
C ALA A 237 -11.21 -21.03 18.95
N ARG A 238 -10.83 -22.29 19.19
CA ARG A 238 -10.85 -22.87 20.55
C ARG A 238 -9.91 -22.14 21.51
N ALA A 239 -8.68 -21.81 21.09
CA ALA A 239 -7.74 -21.04 21.90
C ALA A 239 -8.28 -19.63 22.22
N ALA A 240 -9.05 -19.04 21.31
CA ALA A 240 -9.76 -17.79 21.52
C ALA A 240 -11.03 -17.93 22.42
N GLY A 241 -11.34 -19.13 22.91
CA GLY A 241 -12.53 -19.39 23.72
C GLY A 241 -13.83 -19.49 22.92
N LEU A 242 -13.73 -19.76 21.62
CA LEU A 242 -14.86 -19.87 20.71
C LEU A 242 -15.15 -21.33 20.36
N THR A 243 -16.43 -21.66 20.19
CA THR A 243 -16.87 -22.96 19.68
C THR A 243 -17.59 -22.73 18.34
N PRO A 244 -16.88 -22.88 17.21
CA PRO A 244 -17.48 -22.66 15.89
C PRO A 244 -18.50 -23.75 15.56
N THR A 245 -19.59 -23.36 14.94
CA THR A 245 -20.59 -24.29 14.37
C THR A 245 -20.64 -24.24 12.86
N SER A 246 -20.21 -23.13 12.28
CA SER A 246 -20.00 -23.02 10.86
C SER A 246 -18.90 -22.02 10.55
N TRP A 247 -18.21 -22.28 9.45
CA TRP A 247 -17.21 -21.40 8.88
C TRP A 247 -17.76 -20.74 7.63
N VAL A 248 -17.57 -19.43 7.53
CA VAL A 248 -17.76 -18.68 6.29
C VAL A 248 -16.39 -18.29 5.80
N ASP A 249 -15.97 -18.84 4.66
CA ASP A 249 -14.74 -18.40 4.02
C ASP A 249 -14.95 -17.03 3.36
N LEU A 250 -14.18 -16.06 3.84
CA LEU A 250 -14.14 -14.67 3.39
C LEU A 250 -12.82 -14.38 2.66
N THR A 251 -11.89 -15.33 2.59
CA THR A 251 -10.63 -15.21 1.83
C THR A 251 -10.84 -14.82 0.36
N PRO A 252 -11.91 -15.30 -0.35
CA PRO A 252 -12.18 -14.84 -1.71
C PRO A 252 -12.36 -13.32 -1.85
N ILE A 253 -12.78 -12.61 -0.80
CA ILE A 253 -12.89 -11.13 -0.81
C ILE A 253 -11.49 -10.51 -0.89
N VAL A 254 -10.55 -11.02 -0.09
CA VAL A 254 -9.14 -10.59 -0.09
C VAL A 254 -8.51 -10.84 -1.47
N SER A 255 -8.65 -12.06 -1.99
CA SER A 255 -8.08 -12.44 -3.30
C SER A 255 -8.70 -11.65 -4.45
N ALA A 256 -10.01 -11.40 -4.43
CA ALA A 256 -10.69 -10.61 -5.46
C ALA A 256 -10.21 -9.15 -5.47
N ARG A 257 -10.05 -8.54 -4.29
CA ARG A 257 -9.52 -7.19 -4.17
C ARG A 257 -8.07 -7.09 -4.67
N SER A 258 -7.21 -8.01 -4.24
CA SER A 258 -5.82 -8.09 -4.72
C SER A 258 -5.75 -8.24 -6.24
N SER A 259 -6.53 -9.17 -6.80
CA SER A 259 -6.58 -9.40 -8.25
C SER A 259 -7.07 -8.18 -9.04
N ARG A 260 -8.06 -7.46 -8.50
CA ARG A 260 -8.60 -6.24 -9.12
C ARG A 260 -7.53 -5.14 -9.19
N LEU A 261 -6.77 -4.95 -8.12
CA LEU A 261 -5.71 -3.94 -8.06
C LEU A 261 -4.50 -4.32 -8.92
N ALA A 262 -4.09 -5.59 -8.91
CA ALA A 262 -3.04 -6.08 -9.82
C ALA A 262 -3.43 -5.91 -11.30
N ALA A 263 -4.69 -6.19 -11.66
CA ALA A 263 -5.18 -5.97 -13.00
C ALA A 263 -5.27 -4.47 -13.36
N GLN A 264 -5.59 -3.61 -12.39
CA GLN A 264 -5.61 -2.16 -12.56
C GLN A 264 -4.19 -1.63 -12.79
N ASP A 265 -3.21 -2.06 -11.98
CA ASP A 265 -1.80 -1.70 -12.15
C ASP A 265 -1.29 -2.08 -13.55
N ALA A 266 -1.49 -3.33 -13.95
CA ALA A 266 -1.07 -3.82 -15.26
C ALA A 266 -1.70 -3.03 -16.42
N ARG A 267 -2.99 -2.67 -16.30
CA ARG A 267 -3.67 -1.81 -17.30
C ARG A 267 -3.08 -0.41 -17.34
N THR A 268 -2.81 0.19 -16.18
CA THR A 268 -2.26 1.54 -16.10
C THR A 268 -0.84 1.59 -16.63
N ARG A 269 0.03 0.64 -16.28
CA ARG A 269 1.39 0.52 -16.85
C ARG A 269 1.37 0.37 -18.36
N LYS A 270 0.50 -0.50 -18.89
CA LYS A 270 0.32 -0.66 -20.32
C LYS A 270 -0.16 0.64 -20.99
N ALA A 271 -1.13 1.32 -20.38
CA ALA A 271 -1.66 2.58 -20.90
C ALA A 271 -0.57 3.68 -20.95
N VAL A 272 0.27 3.77 -19.92
CA VAL A 272 1.42 4.69 -19.91
C VAL A 272 2.42 4.34 -21.01
N TYR A 273 2.74 3.06 -21.19
CA TYR A 273 3.61 2.60 -22.26
C TYR A 273 3.04 2.96 -23.66
N ASP A 274 1.76 2.68 -23.89
CA ASP A 274 1.08 3.00 -25.15
C ASP A 274 1.05 4.52 -25.41
N TRP A 275 0.87 5.33 -24.36
CA TRP A 275 0.92 6.79 -24.43
C TRP A 275 2.31 7.30 -24.83
N PHE A 276 3.38 6.79 -24.21
CA PHE A 276 4.75 7.11 -24.61
C PHE A 276 5.05 6.74 -26.07
N ASN A 277 4.58 5.57 -26.52
CA ASN A 277 4.72 5.15 -27.91
C ASN A 277 3.94 6.07 -28.86
N ALA A 278 2.72 6.45 -28.50
CA ALA A 278 1.93 7.38 -29.30
C ALA A 278 2.62 8.75 -29.43
N ILE A 279 3.30 9.22 -28.38
CA ILE A 279 4.12 10.45 -28.41
C ILE A 279 5.34 10.27 -29.32
N ASN A 280 6.08 9.16 -29.23
CA ASN A 280 7.24 8.91 -30.10
C ASN A 280 6.82 8.87 -31.59
N GLU A 281 5.69 8.25 -31.91
CA GLU A 281 5.13 8.25 -33.26
C GLU A 281 4.67 9.66 -33.69
N MET A 282 4.18 10.47 -32.76
CA MET A 282 3.79 11.86 -33.02
C MET A 282 5.01 12.73 -33.35
N GLU A 283 6.12 12.57 -32.62
CA GLU A 283 7.38 13.26 -32.90
C GLU A 283 7.87 12.96 -34.32
N ALA A 284 7.86 11.69 -34.73
CA ALA A 284 8.24 11.30 -36.09
C ALA A 284 7.35 11.99 -37.14
N LYS A 285 6.04 12.08 -36.89
CA LYS A 285 5.10 12.78 -37.79
C LYS A 285 5.32 14.29 -37.82
N ILE A 286 5.68 14.90 -36.69
CA ILE A 286 6.05 16.33 -36.63
C ILE A 286 7.28 16.57 -37.51
N VAL A 287 8.32 15.75 -37.38
CA VAL A 287 9.54 15.84 -38.20
C VAL A 287 9.20 15.75 -39.68
N THR A 288 8.45 14.72 -40.11
CA THR A 288 8.02 14.60 -41.51
C THR A 288 7.22 15.81 -41.98
N ALA A 289 6.32 16.36 -41.14
CA ALA A 289 5.54 17.53 -41.51
C ALA A 289 6.39 18.80 -41.65
N ILE A 290 7.45 18.95 -40.84
CA ILE A 290 8.42 20.03 -40.95
C ILE A 290 9.24 19.87 -42.24
N GLU A 291 9.80 18.69 -42.50
CA GLU A 291 10.61 18.37 -43.69
C GLU A 291 9.81 18.58 -45.00
N ASP A 292 8.55 18.15 -45.04
CA ASP A 292 7.65 18.38 -46.18
C ASP A 292 7.38 19.88 -46.38
N THR A 293 7.24 20.64 -45.29
CA THR A 293 7.01 22.09 -45.34
C THR A 293 8.27 22.83 -45.82
N GLN A 294 9.46 22.42 -45.36
CA GLN A 294 10.75 22.93 -45.84
C GLN A 294 10.94 22.66 -47.34
N THR A 295 10.67 21.44 -47.78
CA THR A 295 10.76 21.05 -49.21
C THR A 295 9.80 21.88 -50.06
N THR A 296 8.58 22.11 -49.56
CA THR A 296 7.59 22.96 -50.24
C THR A 296 8.05 24.41 -50.32
N ALA A 297 8.60 24.97 -49.23
CA ALA A 297 9.12 26.34 -49.21
C ALA A 297 10.28 26.54 -50.20
N ALA A 298 11.25 25.62 -50.21
CA ALA A 298 12.40 25.65 -51.14
C ALA A 298 11.96 25.54 -52.61
N ALA A 299 10.94 24.74 -52.92
CA ALA A 299 10.38 24.64 -54.26
C ALA A 299 9.71 25.95 -54.73
N TYR A 300 9.03 26.67 -53.81
CA TYR A 300 8.47 27.98 -54.10
C TYR A 300 9.55 29.05 -54.35
N GLU A 301 10.62 29.05 -53.57
CA GLU A 301 11.75 29.98 -53.76
C GLU A 301 12.51 29.73 -55.07
N SER A 302 12.68 28.47 -55.45
CA SER A 302 13.44 28.08 -56.65
C SER A 302 12.64 28.17 -57.96
N SER A 303 11.31 28.33 -57.92
CA SER A 303 10.42 28.34 -59.11
C SER A 303 10.42 27.04 -59.94
N VAL A 304 10.84 25.90 -59.38
CA VAL A 304 11.17 24.68 -60.17
C VAL A 304 10.02 23.66 -60.34
N ILE A 305 8.85 23.79 -59.67
CA ILE A 305 7.83 22.71 -59.69
C ILE A 305 6.42 23.24 -60.00
N PRO A 306 5.62 22.57 -60.87
CA PRO A 306 4.22 22.93 -61.10
C PRO A 306 3.42 22.79 -59.79
N ASP A 307 2.70 23.87 -59.49
CA ASP A 307 2.03 24.28 -58.23
C ASP A 307 1.08 23.25 -57.57
N GLY A 308 0.91 22.04 -58.14
CA GLY A 308 -0.02 21.01 -57.68
C GLY A 308 0.58 19.88 -56.85
N ALA A 309 1.76 19.34 -57.17
CA ALA A 309 2.29 18.13 -56.52
C ALA A 309 2.83 18.40 -55.10
N THR A 310 3.53 19.52 -54.92
CA THR A 310 4.11 19.96 -53.63
C THR A 310 3.02 20.38 -52.63
N LYS A 311 1.94 21.03 -53.10
CA LYS A 311 0.75 21.34 -52.28
C LYS A 311 0.10 20.08 -51.69
N VAL A 312 0.10 18.96 -52.43
CA VAL A 312 -0.52 17.70 -52.02
C VAL A 312 0.32 16.96 -50.95
N LEU A 313 1.66 17.00 -51.04
CA LEU A 313 2.55 16.33 -50.07
C LEU A 313 2.49 16.99 -48.69
N GLY A 314 2.73 18.30 -48.58
CA GLY A 314 2.64 19.00 -47.29
C GLY A 314 1.25 18.93 -46.65
N SER A 315 0.18 18.85 -47.46
CA SER A 315 -1.18 18.66 -46.95
C SER A 315 -1.41 17.26 -46.34
N ARG A 316 -0.72 16.22 -46.85
CA ARG A 316 -0.87 14.85 -46.35
C ARG A 316 -0.17 14.68 -45.00
N ALA A 317 1.06 15.18 -44.84
CA ALA A 317 1.77 15.10 -43.57
C ALA A 317 1.06 15.89 -42.44
N ARG A 318 0.53 17.09 -42.73
CA ARG A 318 -0.27 17.85 -41.76
C ARG A 318 -1.55 17.13 -41.34
N LYS A 319 -2.26 16.53 -42.30
CA LYS A 319 -3.45 15.71 -42.01
C LYS A 319 -3.08 14.50 -41.14
N ALA A 320 -1.99 13.81 -41.47
CA ALA A 320 -1.51 12.67 -40.69
C ALA A 320 -1.11 13.07 -39.26
N LEU A 321 -0.54 14.26 -39.05
CA LEU A 321 -0.27 14.81 -37.72
C LEU A 321 -1.56 15.07 -36.95
N ALA A 322 -2.56 15.72 -37.57
CA ALA A 322 -3.85 16.00 -36.95
C ALA A 322 -4.61 14.73 -36.56
N ASP A 323 -4.66 13.73 -37.45
CA ASP A 323 -5.30 12.44 -37.18
C ASP A 323 -4.60 11.71 -36.02
N HIS A 324 -3.28 11.84 -35.91
CA HIS A 324 -2.49 11.20 -34.86
C HIS A 324 -2.64 11.86 -33.48
N MET A 325 -2.94 13.16 -33.42
CA MET A 325 -3.25 13.83 -32.14
C MET A 325 -4.44 13.15 -31.44
N ASN A 326 -5.42 12.65 -32.18
CA ASN A 326 -6.54 11.91 -31.61
C ASN A 326 -6.10 10.56 -31.02
N LYS A 327 -5.09 9.90 -31.62
CA LYS A 327 -4.49 8.67 -31.06
C LYS A 327 -3.81 8.94 -29.73
N VAL A 328 -3.05 10.04 -29.61
CA VAL A 328 -2.39 10.45 -28.36
C VAL A 328 -3.42 10.78 -27.28
N ARG A 329 -4.49 11.51 -27.61
CA ARG A 329 -5.62 11.77 -26.68
C ARG A 329 -6.30 10.49 -26.21
N SER A 330 -6.52 9.54 -27.12
CA SER A 330 -7.17 8.27 -26.81
C SER A 330 -6.30 7.42 -25.88
N ALA A 331 -5.00 7.32 -26.16
CA ALA A 331 -4.05 6.61 -25.30
C ALA A 331 -3.95 7.21 -23.89
N ALA A 332 -4.06 8.54 -23.78
CA ALA A 332 -4.09 9.23 -22.50
C ALA A 332 -5.38 8.97 -21.69
N SER A 333 -6.54 8.96 -22.36
CA SER A 333 -7.86 8.87 -21.70
C SER A 333 -8.08 7.59 -20.88
N VAL A 334 -7.30 6.55 -21.14
CA VAL A 334 -7.38 5.24 -20.46
C VAL A 334 -6.42 5.12 -19.27
N ILE A 335 -5.53 6.10 -19.05
CA ILE A 335 -4.63 6.13 -17.89
C ILE A 335 -5.46 6.51 -16.66
N LYS A 336 -5.54 5.59 -15.69
CA LYS A 336 -6.27 5.78 -14.44
C LYS A 336 -5.43 5.25 -13.27
N PHE A 337 -4.83 6.17 -12.52
CA PHE A 337 -4.17 5.82 -11.27
C PHE A 337 -5.23 5.48 -10.22
N ASP A 338 -4.94 4.44 -9.43
CA ASP A 338 -5.75 4.06 -8.28
C ASP A 338 -4.94 4.44 -7.03
N ASP A 339 -5.52 5.24 -6.15
CA ASP A 339 -4.86 5.75 -4.94
C ASP A 339 -4.46 4.63 -3.97
N ALA A 340 -5.06 3.45 -4.10
CA ALA A 340 -4.67 2.27 -3.33
C ALA A 340 -3.31 1.68 -3.78
N ILE A 341 -2.82 2.02 -4.97
CA ILE A 341 -1.56 1.53 -5.54
C ILE A 341 -0.50 2.60 -5.36
N VAL A 342 0.45 2.36 -4.47
CA VAL A 342 1.58 3.24 -4.20
C VAL A 342 2.63 3.08 -5.32
N PRO A 343 3.20 4.18 -5.85
CA PRO A 343 4.21 4.10 -6.91
C PRO A 343 5.51 3.47 -6.41
N ASP A 344 6.23 2.78 -7.29
CA ASP A 344 7.54 2.21 -6.98
C ASP A 344 8.64 3.27 -7.18
N GLY A 345 8.84 4.09 -6.15
CA GLY A 345 9.89 5.09 -6.09
C GLY A 345 9.53 6.46 -6.69
N GLN A 346 10.50 7.38 -6.63
CA GLN A 346 10.28 8.80 -6.89
C GLN A 346 9.96 9.09 -8.37
N LEU A 347 10.50 8.32 -9.32
CA LEU A 347 10.26 8.51 -10.75
C LEU A 347 8.80 8.26 -11.12
N GLU A 348 8.23 7.15 -10.63
CA GLU A 348 6.84 6.82 -10.90
C GLU A 348 5.91 7.83 -10.20
N GLN A 349 6.21 8.21 -8.96
CA GLN A 349 5.47 9.26 -8.24
C GLN A 349 5.47 10.59 -9.00
N ASN A 350 6.65 11.06 -9.42
CA ASN A 350 6.80 12.30 -10.20
C ASN A 350 6.01 12.25 -11.50
N PHE A 351 6.01 11.09 -12.19
CA PHE A 351 5.21 10.93 -13.40
C PHE A 351 3.71 11.06 -13.09
N ARG A 352 3.21 10.35 -12.07
CA ARG A 352 1.78 10.40 -11.69
C ARG A 352 1.32 11.81 -11.34
N ASP A 353 2.10 12.53 -10.55
CA ASP A 353 1.76 13.88 -10.08
C ASP A 353 1.73 14.91 -11.21
N ASN A 354 2.63 14.76 -12.19
CA ASN A 354 2.78 15.74 -13.27
C ASN A 354 2.03 15.35 -14.55
N TYR A 355 1.61 14.09 -14.70
CA TYR A 355 1.03 13.55 -15.92
C TYR A 355 -0.10 14.42 -16.55
N PRO A 356 -1.09 14.93 -15.80
CA PRO A 356 -2.15 15.74 -16.39
C PRO A 356 -1.62 17.03 -17.05
N THR A 357 -0.75 17.75 -16.33
CA THR A 357 -0.10 18.98 -16.81
C THR A 357 0.82 18.68 -17.99
N MET A 358 1.58 17.60 -17.91
CA MET A 358 2.48 17.14 -18.96
C MET A 358 1.73 16.84 -20.26
N HIS A 359 0.65 16.06 -20.16
CA HIS A 359 -0.14 15.68 -21.32
C HIS A 359 -0.77 16.90 -22.00
N ALA A 360 -1.31 17.83 -21.23
CA ALA A 360 -1.86 19.08 -21.74
C ALA A 360 -0.79 19.94 -22.44
N ALA A 361 0.38 20.09 -21.82
CA ALA A 361 1.50 20.86 -22.35
C ALA A 361 2.05 20.30 -23.67
N ILE A 362 2.09 18.98 -23.83
CA ILE A 362 2.46 18.33 -25.09
C ILE A 362 1.40 18.60 -26.16
N LEU A 363 0.12 18.38 -25.87
CA LEU A 363 -0.95 18.61 -26.84
C LEU A 363 -1.05 20.06 -27.31
N GLU A 364 -0.83 21.03 -26.41
CA GLU A 364 -0.78 22.45 -26.73
C GLU A 364 0.34 22.76 -27.72
N ARG A 365 1.56 22.27 -27.44
CA ARG A 365 2.73 22.45 -28.34
C ARG A 365 2.50 21.84 -29.71
N VAL A 366 1.94 20.63 -29.76
CA VAL A 366 1.63 19.98 -31.05
C VAL A 366 0.55 20.73 -31.80
N SER A 367 -0.47 21.27 -31.12
CA SER A 367 -1.45 22.14 -31.75
C SER A 367 -0.80 23.39 -32.35
N LYS A 368 0.11 24.05 -31.61
CA LYS A 368 0.84 25.22 -32.10
C LYS A 368 1.71 24.88 -33.31
N ILE A 369 2.43 23.75 -33.28
CA ILE A 369 3.22 23.26 -34.41
C ILE A 369 2.32 23.06 -35.63
N ARG A 370 1.16 22.41 -35.48
CA ARG A 370 0.21 22.25 -36.58
C ARG A 370 -0.21 23.60 -37.15
N ASP A 371 -0.62 24.54 -36.31
CA ASP A 371 -1.12 25.85 -36.73
C ASP A 371 -0.03 26.68 -37.43
N LEU A 372 1.23 26.56 -36.99
CA LEU A 372 2.40 27.15 -37.66
C LEU A 372 2.62 26.55 -39.06
N LEU A 373 2.55 25.23 -39.19
CA LEU A 373 2.75 24.53 -40.46
C LEU A 373 1.61 24.72 -41.46
N GLU A 374 0.44 25.19 -41.01
CA GLU A 374 -0.70 25.54 -41.88
C GLU A 374 -0.58 26.94 -42.52
N GLN A 375 0.36 27.78 -42.07
CA GLN A 375 0.56 29.12 -42.63
C GLN A 375 1.05 29.07 -44.08
N ARG A 376 0.40 29.82 -44.98
CA ARG A 376 0.60 29.74 -46.44
C ARG A 376 1.45 30.85 -47.08
N SER A 377 1.93 31.84 -46.32
CA SER A 377 2.71 32.95 -46.89
C SER A 377 4.22 32.69 -46.78
N THR A 378 4.92 32.63 -47.92
CA THR A 378 6.34 32.23 -48.06
C THR A 378 7.31 32.87 -47.07
N LYS A 379 7.26 34.19 -46.82
CA LYS A 379 8.17 34.85 -45.86
C LYS A 379 7.92 34.49 -44.39
N ARG A 380 6.71 34.05 -44.03
CA ARG A 380 6.36 33.62 -42.67
C ARG A 380 6.60 32.12 -42.44
N VAL A 381 6.88 31.35 -43.49
CA VAL A 381 7.01 29.89 -43.41
C VAL A 381 8.33 29.48 -42.77
N LEU A 382 9.44 30.17 -43.04
CA LEU A 382 10.74 29.87 -42.43
C LEU A 382 10.73 30.15 -40.91
N ASP A 383 10.23 31.33 -40.49
CA ASP A 383 10.06 31.66 -39.07
C ASP A 383 9.14 30.64 -38.36
N ALA A 384 8.09 30.18 -39.04
CA ALA A 384 7.18 29.15 -38.51
C ALA A 384 7.84 27.77 -38.38
N ILE A 385 8.76 27.42 -39.28
CA ILE A 385 9.57 26.19 -39.21
C ILE A 385 10.53 26.25 -38.02
N ASP A 386 11.25 27.35 -37.84
CA ASP A 386 12.18 27.52 -36.72
C ASP A 386 11.46 27.43 -35.37
N GLU A 387 10.30 28.08 -35.24
CA GLU A 387 9.47 27.97 -34.05
C GLU A 387 8.91 26.56 -33.86
N ALA A 388 8.51 25.86 -34.92
CA ALA A 388 8.05 24.47 -34.83
C ALA A 388 9.17 23.52 -34.36
N LEU A 389 10.41 23.72 -34.85
CA LEU A 389 11.58 22.97 -34.41
C LEU A 389 11.91 23.25 -32.93
N ARG A 390 11.79 24.51 -32.50
CA ARG A 390 11.95 24.90 -31.08
C ARG A 390 10.92 24.20 -30.19
N LEU A 391 9.65 24.19 -30.58
CA LEU A 391 8.58 23.50 -29.86
C LEU A 391 8.77 21.98 -29.84
N LEU A 392 9.28 21.38 -30.94
CA LEU A 392 9.63 19.96 -30.97
C LEU A 392 10.76 19.64 -30.00
N ALA A 393 11.80 20.47 -29.94
CA ALA A 393 12.91 20.31 -28.99
C ALA A 393 12.40 20.38 -27.54
N GLU A 394 11.48 21.30 -27.23
CA GLU A 394 10.84 21.34 -25.91
C GLU A 394 10.09 20.05 -25.57
N ILE A 395 9.35 19.46 -26.52
CA ILE A 395 8.67 18.16 -26.31
C ILE A 395 9.69 17.06 -25.99
N GLN A 396 10.80 17.02 -26.75
CA GLN A 396 11.83 16.01 -26.60
C GLN A 396 12.57 16.14 -25.26
N ASP A 397 12.94 17.35 -24.86
CA ASP A 397 13.62 17.61 -23.59
C ASP A 397 12.72 17.32 -22.39
N PHE A 398 11.45 17.71 -22.50
CA PHE A 398 10.44 17.37 -21.51
C PHE A 398 10.30 15.85 -21.36
N LYS A 399 10.28 15.09 -22.47
CA LYS A 399 10.28 13.62 -22.44
C LYS A 399 11.54 13.03 -21.80
N LYS A 400 12.73 13.55 -22.12
CA LYS A 400 14.01 13.08 -21.55
C LYS A 400 14.05 13.27 -20.03
N SER A 401 13.47 14.35 -19.52
CA SER A 401 13.46 14.67 -18.08
C SER A 401 12.74 13.63 -17.23
N LEU A 402 11.86 12.82 -17.83
CA LEU A 402 11.03 11.87 -17.09
C LEU A 402 11.74 10.57 -16.74
N LYS A 403 12.81 10.20 -17.48
CA LYS A 403 13.26 8.80 -17.63
C LYS A 403 12.04 7.89 -17.96
N ARG A 404 12.22 6.62 -18.36
CA ARG A 404 11.03 5.75 -18.53
C ARG A 404 10.60 5.27 -17.14
N PRO A 405 9.40 5.61 -16.64
CA PRO A 405 9.00 5.27 -15.27
C PRO A 405 8.63 3.79 -15.09
N TYR A 406 8.59 2.99 -16.17
CA TYR A 406 8.12 1.60 -16.15
C TYR A 406 8.95 0.64 -16.98
#